data_AF-V5GUR6-F1
#
_entry.id   AF-V5GUR6-F1
#
_cell.length_a   1.000
_cell.length_b   1.000
_cell.length_c   1.000
_cell.angle_alpha   90.00
_cell.angle_beta   90.00
_cell.angle_gamma   90.00
#
_symmetry.space_group_name_H-M   'P 1'
#
loop_
_entity.id
_entity.type
_entity.pdbx_description
1 polymer ?
#
loop_
_entity_poly.entity_id
_entity_poly.type
_entity_poly.pdbx_seq_one_letter_code
_entity_poly.pdbx_strand_id
1 'polypeptide(L)' 'LPPSVSGKKVKSPSTVRKTPSSANGAKKRHRRRKESFTTYIFKVLKQVHPDTGISARAMTIMNSFVNDILDKLTEEA' A
#
# COMPACT_ATOMS: atom_id res chain seq x y z
N LEU A 1 -15.36 47.23 -30.18
CA LEU A 1 -15.74 46.18 -31.15
C LEU A 1 -14.50 45.75 -31.91
N PRO A 2 -14.11 44.47 -31.83
CA PRO A 2 -14.02 43.60 -33.01
C PRO A 2 -14.99 42.39 -32.95
N PRO A 3 -15.25 41.69 -34.09
CA PRO A 3 -16.50 40.98 -34.36
C PRO A 3 -16.45 39.44 -34.26
N SER A 4 -17.64 38.86 -33.99
CA SER A 4 -18.30 37.69 -34.61
C SER A 4 -17.49 36.46 -35.08
N VAL A 5 -17.85 35.26 -34.57
CA VAL A 5 -18.27 34.10 -35.40
C VAL A 5 -19.11 33.09 -34.60
N SER A 6 -20.29 32.76 -35.17
CA SER A 6 -21.09 31.50 -35.14
C SER A 6 -20.78 30.44 -34.08
N GLY A 7 -21.73 29.85 -33.35
CA GLY A 7 -23.05 29.40 -33.76
C GLY A 7 -23.14 27.86 -33.74
N LYS A 8 -23.82 27.30 -32.72
CA LYS A 8 -24.45 25.95 -32.60
C LYS A 8 -23.62 24.66 -32.79
N LYS A 9 -23.57 23.82 -31.74
CA LYS A 9 -24.20 22.47 -31.69
C LYS A 9 -23.90 21.76 -30.35
N VAL A 10 -24.89 21.47 -29.50
CA VAL A 10 -25.75 20.25 -29.46
C VAL A 10 -25.16 19.12 -28.61
N LYS A 11 -25.92 18.84 -27.54
CA LYS A 11 -26.15 17.59 -26.77
C LYS A 11 -25.22 16.38 -27.00
N SER A 12 -24.76 15.88 -25.85
CA SER A 12 -24.19 14.56 -25.60
C SER A 12 -24.99 13.40 -26.21
N PRO A 13 -24.28 12.35 -26.63
CA PRO A 13 -24.66 10.99 -26.29
C PRO A 13 -23.51 10.24 -25.59
N SER A 14 -23.91 9.41 -24.64
CA SER A 14 -23.11 8.51 -23.81
C SER A 14 -22.11 7.65 -24.58
N THR A 15 -20.81 7.88 -24.37
CA THR A 15 -19.75 6.92 -24.73
C THR A 15 -19.52 5.99 -23.55
N VAL A 16 -19.99 4.75 -23.70
CA VAL A 16 -19.68 3.60 -22.87
C VAL A 16 -18.16 3.52 -22.70
N ARG A 17 -17.65 3.86 -21.51
CA ARG A 17 -16.25 3.68 -21.17
C ARG A 17 -16.01 2.20 -20.87
N LYS A 18 -15.88 1.39 -21.94
CA LYS A 18 -15.27 0.06 -21.85
C LYS A 18 -13.83 0.25 -21.38
N THR A 19 -13.59 0.01 -20.09
CA THR A 19 -12.23 -0.18 -19.60
C THR A 19 -11.69 -1.45 -20.26
N PRO A 20 -10.53 -1.42 -20.93
CA PRO A 20 -9.88 -2.66 -21.34
C PRO A 20 -9.49 -3.41 -20.05
N SER A 21 -10.26 -4.44 -19.73
CA SER A 21 -9.83 -5.53 -18.87
C SER A 21 -8.65 -6.18 -19.59
N SER A 22 -7.44 -5.69 -19.32
CA SER A 22 -6.22 -6.35 -19.76
C SER A 22 -6.05 -7.62 -18.92
N ALA A 23 -6.58 -8.71 -19.47
CA ALA A 23 -6.11 -10.03 -19.17
C ALA A 23 -4.68 -10.15 -19.68
N ASN A 24 -3.69 -10.05 -18.79
CA ASN A 24 -2.51 -10.92 -18.78
C ASN A 24 -1.53 -10.53 -17.68
N GLY A 25 -0.98 -11.54 -17.00
CA GLY A 25 0.26 -11.38 -16.26
C GLY A 25 0.19 -11.93 -14.84
N ALA A 26 0.31 -13.26 -14.73
CA ALA A 26 0.65 -14.01 -13.52
C ALA A 26 -0.23 -13.71 -12.30
N LYS A 27 -1.05 -14.69 -11.89
CA LYS A 27 -1.49 -14.78 -10.48
C LYS A 27 -0.22 -14.69 -9.64
N LYS A 28 0.08 -13.50 -9.09
CA LYS A 28 1.20 -13.25 -8.21
C LYS A 28 1.06 -14.30 -7.13
N ARG A 29 1.92 -15.31 -7.20
CA ARG A 29 2.02 -16.42 -6.24
C ARG A 29 1.78 -15.81 -4.88
N HIS A 30 0.65 -16.15 -4.26
CA HIS A 30 0.26 -15.60 -2.99
C HIS A 30 1.33 -16.05 -2.01
N ARG A 31 2.37 -15.22 -1.84
CA ARG A 31 3.52 -15.54 -1.01
C ARG A 31 2.91 -15.70 0.37
N ARG A 32 2.95 -16.93 0.90
CA ARG A 32 2.47 -17.21 2.26
C ARG A 32 2.98 -16.07 3.13
N ARG A 33 2.05 -15.36 3.76
CA ARG A 33 2.36 -14.25 4.64
C ARG A 33 3.27 -14.84 5.71
N LYS A 34 4.55 -14.45 5.73
CA LYS A 34 5.41 -14.79 6.87
C LYS A 34 4.75 -14.13 8.08
N GLU A 35 4.55 -14.90 9.13
CA GLU A 35 4.18 -14.34 10.41
C GLU A 35 5.30 -13.38 10.82
N SER A 36 4.94 -12.11 10.95
CA SER A 36 5.90 -11.03 11.20
C SER A 36 5.22 -9.90 11.95
N PHE A 37 5.98 -9.23 12.80
CA PHE A 37 5.53 -8.10 13.61
C PHE A 37 5.55 -6.76 12.85
N THR A 38 5.75 -6.80 11.54
CA THR A 38 5.96 -5.64 10.66
C THR A 38 4.84 -4.60 10.79
N THR A 39 3.58 -5.04 10.85
CA THR A 39 2.43 -4.14 11.00
C THR A 39 2.46 -3.41 12.35
N TYR A 40 2.80 -4.12 13.42
CA TYR A 40 2.83 -3.54 14.77
C TYR A 40 4.00 -2.58 14.93
N ILE A 41 5.18 -2.93 14.41
CA ILE A 41 6.35 -2.05 14.39
C ILE A 41 6.02 -0.75 13.68
N PHE A 42 5.34 -0.79 12.51
CA PHE A 42 4.92 0.41 11.81
C PHE A 42 3.86 1.23 12.56
N LYS A 43 2.88 0.57 13.18
CA LYS A 43 1.84 1.26 13.97
C LYS A 43 2.45 2.03 15.13
N VAL A 44 3.33 1.40 15.90
CA VAL A 44 4.01 2.05 17.02
C VAL A 44 4.92 3.16 16.52
N LEU A 45 5.73 2.90 15.48
CA LEU A 45 6.63 3.91 14.91
C LEU A 45 5.87 5.17 14.49
N LYS A 46 4.70 5.05 13.86
CA LYS A 46 3.91 6.22 13.45
C LYS A 46 3.17 6.90 14.59
N GLN A 47 2.89 6.19 15.68
CA GLN A 47 2.37 6.81 16.90
C GLN A 47 3.42 7.69 17.58
N VAL A 48 4.70 7.29 17.58
CA VAL A 48 5.78 8.03 18.26
C VAL A 48 6.53 9.01 17.34
N HIS A 49 6.68 8.67 16.06
CA HIS A 49 7.42 9.43 15.06
C HIS A 49 6.68 9.43 13.70
N PRO A 50 5.67 10.32 13.52
CA PRO A 50 4.85 10.37 12.31
C PRO A 50 5.64 10.58 11.02
N ASP A 51 6.73 11.35 11.07
CA ASP A 51 7.52 11.75 9.90
C ASP A 51 8.74 10.86 9.63
N THR A 52 9.05 9.93 10.54
CA THR A 52 10.19 9.03 10.40
C THR A 52 9.80 7.73 9.71
N GLY A 53 10.68 7.25 8.84
CA GLY A 53 10.57 5.93 8.19
C GLY A 53 11.60 4.95 8.76
N ILE A 54 11.37 3.66 8.53
CA ILE A 54 12.28 2.57 8.93
C ILE A 54 12.73 1.80 7.69
N SER A 55 14.03 1.51 7.62
CA SER A 55 14.60 0.74 6.51
C SER A 55 14.20 -0.74 6.59
N ALA A 56 14.23 -1.45 5.46
CA ALA A 56 13.92 -2.88 5.42
C ALA A 56 14.88 -3.74 6.29
N ARG A 57 16.13 -3.32 6.42
CA ARG A 57 17.12 -3.97 7.29
C ARG A 57 16.75 -3.78 8.76
N ALA A 58 16.47 -2.55 9.17
CA ALA A 58 16.04 -2.25 10.53
C ALA A 58 14.72 -2.96 10.87
N MET A 59 13.78 -3.05 9.93
CA MET A 59 12.55 -3.81 10.12
C MET A 59 12.81 -5.30 10.40
N THR A 60 13.76 -5.91 9.68
CA THR A 60 14.12 -7.32 9.91
C THR A 60 14.72 -7.52 11.30
N ILE A 61 15.61 -6.61 11.73
CA ILE A 61 16.22 -6.63 13.07
C ILE A 61 15.14 -6.51 14.14
N MET A 62 14.21 -5.56 14.00
CA MET A 62 13.11 -5.35 14.95
C MET A 62 12.21 -6.59 15.03
N ASN A 63 11.95 -7.26 13.91
CA ASN A 63 11.16 -8.49 13.91
C ASN A 63 11.84 -9.62 14.69
N SER A 64 13.15 -9.79 14.53
CA SER A 64 13.91 -10.77 15.32
C SER A 64 13.96 -10.38 16.80
N PHE A 65 14.20 -9.11 17.12
CA PHE A 65 14.23 -8.63 18.50
C PHE A 65 12.94 -8.96 19.28
N VAL A 66 11.77 -8.80 18.65
CA VAL A 66 10.50 -9.18 19.28
C VAL A 66 10.41 -10.68 19.52
N ASN A 67 10.84 -11.51 18.56
CA ASN A 67 10.88 -12.96 18.74
C ASN A 67 11.82 -13.36 19.89
N ASP A 68 13.03 -12.80 19.95
CA ASP A 68 14.02 -13.14 20.97
C ASP A 68 13.51 -12.82 22.40
N ILE A 69 12.72 -11.76 22.56
CA ILE A 69 12.07 -11.45 23.84
C ILE A 69 10.97 -12.46 24.16
N LEU A 70 10.14 -12.82 23.18
CA LEU A 70 9.05 -13.78 23.38
C LEU A 70 9.60 -15.16 23.75
N ASP A 71 10.64 -15.61 23.06
CA ASP A 71 11.29 -16.90 23.32
C ASP A 71 11.82 -16.95 24.76
N LYS A 72 12.52 -15.91 25.21
CA LYS A 72 12.96 -15.78 26.62
C LYS A 72 11.81 -15.81 27.61
N LEU A 73 10.71 -15.11 27.30
CA LEU A 73 9.54 -15.10 28.17
C LEU A 73 8.87 -16.47 28.25
N THR A 74 8.84 -17.23 27.15
CA THR A 74 8.31 -18.61 27.13
C THR A 74 9.25 -19.62 27.78
N GLU A 75 10.55 -19.34 27.84
CA GLU A 75 11.52 -20.17 28.59
C GLU A 75 11.43 -19.92 30.11
N GLU A 76 11.05 -18.71 30.53
CA GLU A 76 10.88 -18.37 31.95
C GLU A 76 9.49 -18.74 32.53
N ALA A 77 8.49 -18.96 31.68
CA ALA A 77 7.10 -19.27 32.05
C ALA A 77 6.82 -20.78 32.17
#